data_AF-A0A8T4G3P8-F1
#
_entry.id   AF-A0A8T4G3P8-F1
#
_cell.length_a   1.000
_cell.length_b   1.000
_cell.length_c   1.000
_cell.angle_alpha   90.00
_cell.angle_beta   90.00
_cell.angle_gamma   90.00
#
_symmetry.space_group_name_H-M   'P 1'
#
loop_
_entity.id
_entity.type
_entity.pdbx_description
1 polymer ?
#
loop_
_entity_poly.entity_id
_entity_poly.type
_entity_poly.pdbx_seq_one_letter_code
_entity_poly.pdbx_strand_id
1 'polypeptide(L)' 'MPWPPKVFWVGVVVYYGFTALCWIAEATAGINHIVGLPFWYAAFLGSFVIPLVMSVIYFYFPEKAEEARGGA' A
#
# COMPACT_ATOMS: atom_id res chain seq x y z
N MET A 1 -13.00 14.29 -11.06
CA MET A 1 -12.61 12.85 -11.13
C MET A 1 -13.38 12.12 -10.03
N PRO A 2 -13.95 10.92 -10.27
CA PRO A 2 -14.70 10.21 -9.25
C PRO A 2 -13.77 9.87 -8.09
N TRP A 3 -14.10 10.43 -6.93
CA TRP A 3 -13.42 10.21 -5.66
C TRP A 3 -14.08 9.02 -4.97
N PRO A 4 -13.31 8.07 -4.40
CA PRO A 4 -11.85 8.05 -4.31
C PRO A 4 -11.15 7.59 -5.61
N PRO A 5 -9.97 8.13 -5.94
CA PRO A 5 -9.19 7.74 -7.10
C PRO A 5 -8.80 6.24 -7.04
N LYS A 6 -8.60 5.60 -8.20
CA LYS A 6 -8.21 4.17 -8.27
C LYS A 6 -7.01 3.82 -7.37
N VAL A 7 -6.06 4.75 -7.25
CA VAL A 7 -4.86 4.57 -6.42
C VAL A 7 -5.18 4.39 -4.93
N PHE A 8 -6.25 5.02 -4.44
CA PHE A 8 -6.74 4.83 -3.07
C PHE A 8 -7.18 3.38 -2.86
N TRP A 9 -7.97 2.84 -3.78
CA TRP A 9 -8.46 1.46 -3.70
C TRP A 9 -7.35 0.42 -3.81
N VAL A 10 -6.33 0.66 -4.64
CA VAL A 10 -5.13 -0.19 -4.69
C VAL A 10 -4.38 -0.14 -3.36
N GLY A 11 -4.20 1.05 -2.79
CA GLY A 11 -3.58 1.22 -1.47
C GLY A 11 -4.32 0.47 -0.37
N VAL A 12 -5.66 0.54 -0.37
CA VAL A 12 -6.52 -0.19 0.57
C VAL A 12 -6.32 -1.70 0.45
N VAL A 13 -6.33 -2.25 -0.76
CA VAL A 13 -6.13 -3.71 -0.97
C VAL A 13 -4.75 -4.15 -0.50
N VAL A 14 -3.71 -3.40 -0.83
CA VAL A 14 -2.32 -3.71 -0.43
C VAL A 14 -2.17 -3.64 1.10
N TYR A 15 -2.79 -2.64 1.73
CA TYR A 15 -2.78 -2.44 3.17
C TYR A 15 -3.43 -3.58 3.94
N TYR A 16 -4.68 -3.90 3.58
CA TYR A 16 -5.40 -4.99 4.23
C TYR A 16 -4.80 -6.36 3.88
N GLY A 17 -4.35 -6.54 2.63
CA GLY A 17 -3.69 -7.78 2.18
C GLY A 17 -2.41 -8.07 2.96
N PHE A 18 -1.54 -7.06 3.15
CA PHE A 18 -0.32 -7.22 3.95
C PHE A 18 -0.62 -7.56 5.40
N THR A 19 -1.55 -6.83 6.02
CA THR A 19 -1.94 -7.07 7.41
C THR A 19 -2.49 -8.50 7.60
N ALA A 20 -3.32 -8.96 6.66
CA ALA A 20 -3.85 -10.32 6.67
C ALA A 20 -2.75 -11.38 6.48
N LEU A 21 -1.75 -11.14 5.63
CA LEU A 21 -0.61 -12.06 5.47
C LEU A 21 0.22 -12.18 6.75
N CYS A 22 0.49 -11.07 7.44
CA CYS A 22 1.17 -11.11 8.73
C CYS A 22 0.37 -11.91 9.77
N TRP A 23 -0.95 -11.80 9.78
CA TRP A 23 -1.82 -12.59 10.64
C TRP A 23 -1.80 -14.09 10.32
N ILE A 24 -1.83 -14.45 9.03
CA ILE A 24 -1.71 -15.84 8.59
C ILE A 24 -0.35 -16.40 9.01
N ALA A 25 0.72 -15.61 8.91
CA ALA A 25 2.06 -16.02 9.34
C ALA A 25 2.13 -16.26 10.86
N GLU A 26 1.54 -15.38 11.67
CA GLU A 26 1.42 -15.57 13.13
C GLU A 26 0.66 -16.86 13.46
N ALA A 27 -0.49 -17.08 12.80
CA ALA A 27 -1.29 -18.29 12.98
C ALA A 27 -0.52 -19.57 12.56
N THR A 28 0.23 -19.51 11.47
CA THR A 28 1.06 -20.64 10.98
C THR A 28 2.20 -20.96 11.95
N ALA A 29 2.74 -19.95 12.63
CA ALA A 29 3.75 -20.12 13.67
C ALA A 29 3.18 -20.58 15.03
N GLY A 30 1.86 -20.80 15.14
CA GLY A 30 1.21 -21.18 16.39
C GLY A 30 1.14 -20.04 17.42
N ILE A 31 1.35 -18.79 16.97
CA ILE A 31 1.31 -17.60 17.83
C ILE A 31 -0.10 -17.02 17.77
N ASN A 32 -0.75 -16.95 18.93
CA ASN A 32 -2.13 -16.50 19.03
C ASN A 32 -2.17 -14.97 19.13
N HIS A 33 -1.96 -14.31 17.98
CA HIS A 33 -1.86 -12.86 17.80
C HIS A 33 -0.97 -12.11 18.77
N ILE A 34 0.11 -11.51 18.27
CA ILE A 34 0.92 -10.65 19.12
C ILE A 34 0.20 -9.31 19.29
N VAL A 35 -0.22 -9.02 20.51
CA VAL A 35 -1.02 -7.83 20.84
C VAL A 35 -0.28 -6.56 20.38
N GLY A 36 -0.97 -5.73 19.58
CA GLY A 36 -0.44 -4.45 19.09
C GLY A 36 0.37 -4.52 17.79
N LEU A 37 0.90 -5.69 17.40
CA LEU A 37 1.61 -5.87 16.12
C LEU A 37 0.77 -5.60 14.86
N PRO A 38 -0.56 -5.86 14.82
CA PRO A 38 -1.39 -5.51 13.68
C PRO A 38 -1.32 -4.01 13.32
N PHE A 39 -1.28 -3.14 14.32
CA PHE A 39 -1.14 -1.69 14.12
C PHE A 39 0.24 -1.34 13.53
N TRP A 40 1.29 -2.02 13.98
CA TRP A 40 2.65 -1.81 13.49
C TRP A 40 2.87 -2.31 12.06
N TYR A 41 2.26 -3.44 11.67
CA TYR A 41 2.28 -3.91 10.27
C TYR A 41 1.65 -2.87 9.34
N ALA A 42 0.49 -2.39 9.74
CA ALA A 42 -0.24 -1.31 9.09
C ALA A 42 0.60 -0.03 8.97
N ALA A 43 1.20 0.43 10.08
CA ALA A 43 2.02 1.64 10.12
C ALA A 43 3.28 1.51 9.25
N PHE A 44 3.98 0.37 9.30
CA PHE A 44 5.16 0.13 8.48
C PHE A 44 4.83 0.19 6.99
N LEU A 45 3.74 -0.48 6.58
CA LEU A 45 3.33 -0.47 5.19
C LEU A 45 2.89 0.93 4.72
N GLY A 46 2.12 1.63 5.55
CA GLY A 46 1.63 2.98 5.27
C GLY A 46 2.73 4.04 5.20
N SER A 47 3.76 3.94 6.05
CA SER A 47 4.82 4.94 6.16
C SER A 47 6.02 4.69 5.25
N PHE A 48 6.34 3.44 4.91
CA PHE A 48 7.55 3.13 4.16
C PHE A 48 7.27 2.52 2.79
N VAL A 49 6.40 1.50 2.71
CA VAL A 49 6.21 0.72 1.48
C VAL A 49 5.33 1.46 0.48
N ILE A 50 4.22 2.04 0.91
CA ILE A 50 3.33 2.79 0.00
C ILE A 50 4.06 4.00 -0.60
N PRO A 51 4.74 4.88 0.18
CA PRO A 51 5.47 6.01 -0.40
C PRO A 51 6.62 5.59 -1.32
N LEU A 52 7.33 4.51 -1.00
CA LEU A 52 8.39 3.96 -1.85
C LEU A 52 7.84 3.45 -3.18
N VAL A 53 6.76 2.68 -3.16
CA VAL A 53 6.13 2.18 -4.40
C VAL A 53 5.59 3.36 -5.22
N MET A 54 4.97 4.33 -4.58
CA MET A 54 4.46 5.55 -5.24
C MET A 54 5.59 6.38 -5.85
N SER A 55 6.74 6.53 -5.18
CA SER A 55 7.87 7.26 -5.72
C SER A 55 8.49 6.53 -6.91
N VAL A 56 8.61 5.21 -6.86
CA VAL A 56 9.05 4.40 -8.01
C VAL A 56 8.09 4.58 -9.19
N ILE A 57 6.78 4.50 -8.95
CA ILE A 57 5.78 4.72 -10.00
C ILE A 57 5.90 6.14 -10.58
N TYR A 58 6.01 7.16 -9.73
CA TYR A 58 6.06 8.56 -10.14
C TYR A 58 7.32 8.91 -10.92
N PHE A 59 8.49 8.42 -10.50
CA PHE A 59 9.78 8.80 -11.09
C PHE A 59 10.22 7.91 -12.25
N TYR A 60 9.78 6.65 -12.31
CA TYR A 60 10.27 5.67 -13.29
C TYR A 60 9.22 5.19 -14.29
N PHE A 61 7.95 5.56 -14.15
CA PHE A 61 6.92 5.36 -15.19
C PHE A 61 6.48 6.71 -15.79
N PRO A 62 7.31 7.30 -16.67
CA PRO A 62 7.15 8.68 -17.13
C PRO A 62 5.93 8.95 -18.04
N GLU A 63 5.30 7.94 -18.65
CA GLU A 63 4.45 8.20 -19.83
C GLU A 63 3.01 8.72 -19.57
N LYS A 64 2.41 8.62 -18.37
CA LYS A 64 0.97 8.98 -18.19
C LYS A 64 0.69 10.23 -17.38
N ALA A 65 1.64 10.72 -16.57
CA ALA A 65 1.42 11.87 -15.70
C ALA A 65 1.72 13.21 -16.40
N GLU A 66 2.67 13.23 -17.33
CA GLU A 66 3.00 14.40 -18.14
C GLU A 66 2.07 14.55 -19.36
N GLU A 67 1.58 13.47 -19.98
CA GLU A 67 0.57 13.54 -21.06
C GLU A 67 -0.75 14.21 -20.62
N ALA A 68 -1.16 14.05 -19.35
CA ALA A 68 -2.38 14.67 -18.83
C ALA A 68 -2.23 16.15 -18.46
N ARG A 69 -0.99 16.68 -18.39
CA ARG A 69 -0.70 18.07 -18.04
C ARG A 69 -0.08 18.88 -19.19
N GLY A 70 0.46 18.22 -20.22
CA GLY A 70 1.14 18.85 -21.36
C GLY A 70 0.40 18.77 -22.71
N GLY A 71 -0.85 18.27 -22.73
CA GLY A 71 -1.68 18.34 -23.94
C GLY A 71 -2.34 19.70 -24.08
N ALA A 72 -1.68 20.58 -24.85
CA ALA A 72 -2.25 21.79 -25.43
C ALA A 72 -3.46 21.49 -26.34
#